data_AF-A0A7X4IR07-F1
#
_entry.id   AF-A0A7X4IR07-F1
#
_cell.length_a   1.000
_cell.length_b   1.000
_cell.length_c   1.000
_cell.angle_alpha   90.00
_cell.angle_beta   90.00
_cell.angle_gamma   90.00
#
_symmetry.space_group_name_H-M   'P 1'
#
loop_
_entity.id
_entity.type
_entity.pdbx_description
1 polymer ?
#
loop_
_entity_poly.entity_id
_entity_poly.type
_entity_poly.pdbx_seq_one_letter_code
_entity_poly.pdbx_strand_id
1 'polypeptide(L)'
;GGGGGGGAGGGTSGPALLPIGLAAVRAVAGAVDVPVIGVGGILSADDARAYLDEGATLVQVGTGSFADPRCAARVARGLAVDVPAPTKGDAEPGSAAKM
;
A
#
# COMPACT_ATOMS: atom_id res chain seq x y z
N GLY A 1 -37.48 1.20 -23.04
CA GLY A 1 -36.13 0.63 -22.83
C GLY A 1 -35.11 1.70 -23.14
N GLY A 2 -34.07 1.83 -22.32
CA GLY A 2 -32.99 2.79 -22.51
C GLY A 2 -32.46 3.33 -21.18
N GLY A 3 -31.84 2.48 -20.37
CA GLY A 3 -31.14 2.88 -19.15
C GLY A 3 -29.81 3.52 -19.51
N GLY A 4 -29.63 4.79 -19.12
CA GLY A 4 -28.45 5.59 -19.41
C GLY A 4 -27.23 5.23 -18.56
N GLY A 5 -26.09 5.11 -19.25
CA GLY A 5 -24.73 5.46 -18.82
C GLY A 5 -24.34 5.26 -17.35
N GLY A 6 -23.82 4.07 -17.02
CA GLY A 6 -22.88 3.93 -15.91
C GLY A 6 -21.52 4.52 -16.31
N GLY A 7 -21.03 5.51 -15.58
CA GLY A 7 -19.75 6.19 -15.85
C GLY A 7 -18.57 5.22 -15.89
N ALA A 8 -17.81 5.26 -16.98
CA ALA A 8 -16.62 4.45 -17.23
C ALA A 8 -15.38 4.97 -16.46
N GLY A 9 -15.46 5.03 -15.12
CA GLY A 9 -14.41 5.60 -14.28
C GLY A 9 -14.19 4.82 -12.99
N GLY A 10 -13.74 3.57 -13.10
CA GLY A 10 -13.23 2.83 -11.94
C GLY A 10 -11.77 3.18 -11.67
N GLY A 11 -11.44 3.59 -10.45
CA GLY A 11 -10.04 3.81 -10.04
C GLY A 11 -9.24 2.50 -10.09
N THR A 12 -8.00 2.57 -10.57
CA THR A 12 -7.08 1.42 -10.53
C THR A 12 -6.45 1.32 -9.14
N SER A 13 -6.25 0.09 -8.64
CA SER A 13 -5.51 -0.17 -7.40
C SER A 13 -4.58 -1.37 -7.56
N GLY A 14 -3.57 -1.48 -6.70
CA GLY A 14 -2.60 -2.59 -6.74
C GLY A 14 -1.22 -2.23 -7.33
N PRO A 15 -0.37 -3.24 -7.61
CA PRO A 15 1.05 -3.04 -7.94
C PRO A 15 1.32 -2.13 -9.14
N ALA A 16 0.37 -2.01 -10.08
CA ALA A 16 0.49 -1.09 -11.21
C ALA A 16 0.57 0.40 -10.79
N LEU A 17 0.14 0.74 -9.57
CA LEU A 17 0.25 2.10 -9.04
C LEU A 17 1.63 2.43 -8.45
N LEU A 18 2.50 1.44 -8.20
CA LEU A 18 3.79 1.66 -7.56
C LEU A 18 4.64 2.76 -8.26
N PRO A 19 4.92 2.69 -9.58
CA PRO A 19 5.72 3.73 -10.23
C PRO A 19 5.04 5.11 -10.23
N ILE A 20 3.71 5.15 -10.31
CA ILE A 20 2.94 6.40 -10.30
C ILE A 20 3.03 7.05 -8.91
N GLY A 21 2.86 6.26 -7.85
CA GLY A 21 2.91 6.75 -6.49
C GLY A 21 4.30 7.21 -6.07
N LEU A 22 5.37 6.52 -6.48
CA LEU A 22 6.75 6.97 -6.25
C LEU A 22 7.01 8.34 -6.88
N ALA A 23 6.63 8.52 -8.14
CA ALA A 23 6.79 9.80 -8.84
C ALA A 23 5.99 10.93 -8.19
N ALA A 24 4.77 10.64 -7.73
CA ALA A 24 3.93 11.61 -7.03
C ALA A 24 4.53 12.00 -5.67
N VAL A 25 5.01 11.04 -4.89
CA VAL A 25 5.66 11.30 -3.59
C VAL A 25 6.89 12.16 -3.77
N ARG A 26 7.77 11.84 -4.72
CA ARG A 26 8.96 12.63 -5.02
C ARG A 26 8.62 14.09 -5.33
N ALA A 27 7.62 14.31 -6.17
CA ALA A 27 7.20 15.65 -6.57
C ALA A 27 6.62 16.44 -5.40
N VAL A 28 5.78 15.81 -4.56
CA VAL A 28 5.12 16.47 -3.43
C VAL A 28 6.10 16.72 -2.29
N ALA A 29 6.91 15.73 -1.93
CA ALA A 29 7.88 15.82 -0.82
C ALA A 29 8.91 16.93 -1.06
N GLY A 30 9.27 17.22 -2.31
CA GLY A 30 10.13 18.35 -2.66
C GLY A 30 9.43 19.72 -2.68
N ALA A 31 8.10 19.76 -2.58
CA ALA A 31 7.29 20.96 -2.73
C ALA A 31 6.58 21.41 -1.44
N VAL A 32 6.59 20.59 -0.39
CA VAL A 32 5.89 20.86 0.87
C VAL A 32 6.77 20.58 2.07
N ASP A 33 6.53 21.30 3.17
CA ASP A 33 7.27 21.11 4.43
C ASP A 33 6.56 20.15 5.41
N VAL A 34 5.37 19.63 5.04
CA VAL A 34 4.59 18.71 5.88
C VAL A 34 4.94 17.25 5.57
N PRO A 35 4.87 16.33 6.56
CA PRO A 35 5.14 14.91 6.33
C PRO A 35 4.24 14.30 5.24
N VAL A 36 4.83 13.56 4.31
CA VAL A 36 4.12 12.88 3.21
C VAL A 36 3.97 11.40 3.51
N ILE A 37 2.76 10.86 3.29
CA ILE A 37 2.48 9.42 3.40
C ILE A 37 2.41 8.83 1.99
N GLY A 38 3.29 7.87 1.69
CA GLY A 38 3.31 7.15 0.42
C GLY A 38 2.29 6.01 0.37
N VAL A 39 1.48 5.97 -0.69
CA VAL A 39 0.51 4.90 -0.92
C VAL A 39 0.44 4.54 -2.40
N GLY A 40 0.31 3.24 -2.69
CA GLY A 40 0.15 2.73 -4.04
C GLY A 40 1.02 1.51 -4.32
N GLY A 41 0.40 0.33 -4.49
CA GLY A 41 1.11 -0.84 -4.99
C GLY A 41 2.21 -1.44 -4.10
N ILE A 42 2.30 -1.08 -2.82
CA ILE A 42 3.28 -1.62 -1.87
C ILE A 42 2.92 -3.06 -1.50
N LEU A 43 3.78 -4.01 -1.84
CA LEU A 43 3.63 -5.45 -1.55
C LEU A 43 4.84 -6.05 -0.84
N SER A 44 5.97 -5.34 -0.82
CA SER A 44 7.23 -5.77 -0.23
C SER A 44 7.93 -4.67 0.57
N ALA A 45 8.94 -5.05 1.35
CA ALA A 45 9.78 -4.10 2.06
C ALA A 45 10.56 -3.19 1.11
N ASP A 46 10.97 -3.70 -0.06
CA ASP A 46 11.67 -2.91 -1.08
C ASP A 46 10.76 -1.84 -1.70
N ASP A 47 9.48 -2.16 -1.95
CA ASP A 47 8.51 -1.17 -2.41
C ASP A 47 8.34 -0.04 -1.38
N ALA A 48 8.22 -0.41 -0.11
CA ALA A 48 8.12 0.57 0.98
C ALA A 48 9.41 1.39 1.13
N ARG A 49 10.58 0.74 1.00
CA ARG A 49 11.90 1.40 1.02
C ARG A 49 11.99 2.44 -0.09
N ALA A 50 11.53 2.12 -1.31
CA ALA A 50 11.50 3.05 -2.42
C ALA A 50 10.67 4.30 -2.11
N TYR A 51 9.50 4.15 -1.47
CA TYR A 51 8.73 5.31 -1.05
C TYR A 51 9.45 6.18 -0.02
N LEU A 52 10.11 5.56 0.95
CA LEU A 52 10.90 6.29 1.96
C LEU A 52 12.07 7.04 1.29
N ASP A 53 12.74 6.43 0.31
CA ASP A 53 13.86 7.03 -0.42
C ASP A 53 13.40 8.18 -1.34
N GLU A 54 12.15 8.15 -1.84
CA GLU A 54 11.54 9.26 -2.59
C GLU A 54 11.00 10.39 -1.69
N GLY A 55 11.16 10.28 -0.36
CA GLY A 55 10.83 11.35 0.59
C GLY A 55 9.53 11.15 1.38
N ALA A 56 8.91 9.97 1.31
CA ALA A 56 7.81 9.67 2.23
C ALA A 56 8.33 9.54 3.68
N THR A 57 7.56 10.06 4.63
CA THR A 57 7.80 9.85 6.06
C THR A 57 7.18 8.53 6.54
N LEU A 58 6.06 8.14 5.94
CA LEU A 58 5.31 6.91 6.27
C LEU A 58 4.80 6.26 4.99
N VAL A 59 4.44 4.98 5.07
CA VAL A 59 3.85 4.23 3.96
C VAL A 59 2.57 3.50 4.37
N GLN A 60 1.65 3.31 3.41
CA GLN A 60 0.40 2.58 3.62
C GLN A 60 0.27 1.38 2.68
N VAL A 61 -0.06 0.22 3.25
CA VAL A 61 -0.41 -1.01 2.50
C VAL A 61 -1.93 -1.14 2.44
N GLY A 62 -2.49 -1.01 1.22
CA GLY A 62 -3.91 -1.18 0.94
C GLY A 62 -4.19 -2.50 0.21
N THR A 63 -3.97 -2.54 -1.11
CA THR A 63 -4.31 -3.69 -1.95
C THR A 63 -3.66 -4.99 -1.48
N GLY A 64 -2.43 -4.94 -0.98
CA GLY A 64 -1.75 -6.12 -0.43
C GLY A 64 -2.53 -6.80 0.70
N SER A 65 -3.26 -6.03 1.50
CA SER A 65 -4.05 -6.52 2.64
C SER A 65 -5.27 -7.36 2.22
N PHE A 66 -5.79 -7.19 1.00
CA PHE A 66 -6.89 -8.02 0.48
C PHE A 66 -6.45 -9.41 0.08
N ALA A 67 -5.25 -9.52 -0.51
CA ALA A 67 -4.65 -10.81 -0.83
C ALA A 67 -4.06 -11.48 0.42
N ASP A 68 -3.51 -10.67 1.32
CA ASP A 68 -2.82 -11.13 2.50
C ASP A 68 -2.93 -10.10 3.65
N PRO A 69 -3.77 -10.37 4.67
CA PRO A 69 -3.94 -9.46 5.80
C PRO A 69 -2.64 -9.10 6.54
N ARG A 70 -1.59 -9.91 6.42
CA ARG A 70 -0.28 -9.71 7.06
C ARG A 70 0.72 -9.00 6.17
N CYS A 71 0.32 -8.56 4.98
CA CYS A 71 1.20 -7.83 4.07
C CYS A 71 1.87 -6.65 4.76
N ALA A 72 1.10 -5.82 5.48
CA ALA A 72 1.65 -4.69 6.23
C ALA A 72 2.68 -5.11 7.29
N ALA A 73 2.38 -6.15 8.07
CA ALA A 73 3.29 -6.67 9.09
C ALA A 73 4.57 -7.25 8.49
N ARG A 74 4.50 -7.95 7.37
CA ARG A 74 5.69 -8.46 6.66
C ARG A 74 6.55 -7.33 6.11
N VAL A 75 5.94 -6.34 5.48
CA VAL A 75 6.63 -5.15 4.95
C VAL A 75 7.37 -4.44 6.08
N ALA A 76 6.70 -4.19 7.21
CA ALA A 76 7.31 -3.53 8.36
C ALA A 76 8.45 -4.34 8.97
N ARG A 77 8.30 -5.67 9.11
CA ARG A 77 9.39 -6.55 9.57
C ARG A 77 10.58 -6.55 8.62
N GLY A 78 10.33 -6.53 7.30
CA GLY A 78 11.39 -6.47 6.30
C GLY A 78 12.16 -5.14 6.31
N LEU A 79 11.51 -4.05 6.76
CA LEU A 79 12.16 -2.78 7.06
C LEU A 79 12.86 -2.74 8.43
N ALA A 80 12.89 -3.85 9.17
CA ALA A 80 13.38 -3.95 10.55
C ALA A 80 12.69 -2.98 11.53
N VAL A 81 11.42 -2.63 11.26
CA VAL A 81 10.59 -1.87 12.20
C VAL A 81 10.02 -2.84 13.23
N ASP A 82 10.05 -2.47 14.51
CA ASP A 82 9.40 -3.25 15.55
C ASP A 82 7.89 -3.24 15.32
N VAL A 83 7.32 -4.42 15.06
CA VAL A 83 5.90 -4.58 14.79
C VAL A 83 5.25 -5.15 16.03
N PRO A 84 4.22 -4.50 16.60
CA PRO A 84 3.50 -5.03 17.75
C PRO A 84 2.98 -6.44 17.46
N ALA A 85 2.82 -7.23 18.54
CA ALA A 85 2.32 -8.59 18.44
C ALA A 85 0.99 -8.64 17.64
N PRO A 86 0.76 -9.69 16.83
CA PRO A 86 -0.46 -9.81 16.05
C PRO A 86 -1.69 -9.75 16.96
N THR A 87 -2.66 -8.94 16.56
CA THR A 87 -3.95 -8.79 17.23
C THR A 87 -4.93 -9.88 16.77
N LYS A 88 -6.03 -10.06 17.49
CA LYS A 88 -7.06 -11.08 17.18
C LYS A 88 -7.66 -10.97 15.76
N GLY A 89 -7.49 -9.82 15.09
CA GLY A 89 -7.89 -9.61 13.69
C GLY A 89 -6.88 -10.10 12.65
N ASP A 90 -5.65 -10.40 13.05
CA ASP A 90 -4.54 -10.75 12.16
C ASP A 90 -4.52 -12.27 11.91
N ALA A 91 -5.49 -12.75 11.12
CA ALA A 91 -5.71 -14.18 10.83
C ALA A 91 -4.40 -14.98 10.62
N GLU A 92 -4.32 -16.17 11.25
CA GLU A 92 -3.15 -17.07 11.18
C GLU A 92 -2.87 -17.57 9.75
N PRO A 93 -1.58 -17.78 9.38
CA PRO A 93 -1.23 -18.17 8.02
C PRO A 93 -1.75 -19.60 7.81
N GLY A 94 -2.71 -19.74 6.89
CA GLY A 94 -3.39 -21.00 6.61
C GLY A 94 -4.91 -20.92 6.49
N SER A 95 -5.55 -19.79 6.82
CA SER A 95 -7.02 -19.68 6.78
C SER A 95 -7.61 -19.16 5.46
N ALA A 96 -6.80 -18.64 4.52
CA ALA A 96 -7.29 -18.03 3.27
C ALA A 96 -7.18 -18.95 2.03
N ALA A 97 -7.22 -20.27 2.22
CA ALA A 97 -7.43 -21.25 1.15
C ALA A 97 -8.87 -21.76 1.18
N LYS A 98 -9.85 -20.89 0.90
CA LYS A 98 -11.19 -21.30 0.47
C LYS A 98 -11.96 -20.12 -0.11
N MET A 99 -11.94 -20.02 -1.44
CA MET A 99 -12.99 -19.45 -2.27
C MET A 99 -13.21 -20.41 -3.44
#